data_AF-A0A7X0IY47-F1
#
_entry.id   AF-A0A7X0IY47-F1
#
_cell.length_a   1.000
_cell.length_b   1.000
_cell.length_c   1.000
_cell.angle_alpha   90.00
_cell.angle_beta   90.00
_cell.angle_gamma   90.00
#
_symmetry.space_group_name_H-M   'P 1'
#
loop_
_entity.id
_entity.type
_entity.pdbx_description
1 polymer ?
#
loop_
_entity_poly.entity_id
_entity_poly.type
_entity_poly.pdbx_seq_one_letter_code
_entity_poly.pdbx_strand_id
1 'polypeptide(L)' 'KSRLVGDVAYAEASEVARAITPVPGGVGPMTIAMLMANTVIAAHRAAGKVPPKF' A
#
# COMPACT_ATOMS: atom_id res chain seq x y z
N LYS A 1 -23.23 -5.07 -12.02
CA LYS A 1 -22.28 -4.65 -10.96
C LYS A 1 -20.86 -4.88 -11.49
N SER A 2 -20.00 -3.87 -11.48
CA SER A 2 -18.57 -4.06 -11.78
C SER A 2 -17.86 -4.64 -10.56
N ARG A 3 -16.87 -5.52 -10.78
CA ARG A 3 -16.00 -6.08 -9.74
C ARG A 3 -14.63 -5.42 -9.87
N LEU A 4 -14.03 -5.01 -8.76
CA LEU A 4 -12.65 -4.56 -8.74
C LEU A 4 -11.72 -5.77 -8.90
N VAL A 5 -10.88 -5.75 -9.92
CA VAL A 5 -9.92 -6.82 -10.25
C VAL A 5 -8.54 -6.19 -10.44
N GLY A 6 -7.49 -6.95 -10.13
CA GLY A 6 -6.11 -6.56 -10.38
C GLY A 6 -5.55 -7.24 -11.63
N ASP A 7 -4.28 -6.98 -11.92
CA ASP A 7 -3.62 -7.45 -13.15
C ASP A 7 -3.21 -8.94 -13.09
N VAL A 8 -3.22 -9.54 -11.90
CA VAL A 8 -2.74 -10.91 -11.67
C VAL A 8 -3.90 -11.91 -11.68
N ALA A 9 -3.73 -13.01 -12.42
CA ALA A 9 -4.57 -14.19 -12.31
C ALA A 9 -4.30 -14.91 -10.97
N TYR A 10 -4.98 -14.43 -9.92
CA TYR A 10 -4.68 -14.81 -8.54
C TYR A 10 -4.73 -16.32 -8.28
N ALA A 11 -5.67 -17.04 -8.90
CA ALA A 11 -5.89 -18.47 -8.64
C ALA A 11 -4.75 -19.38 -9.13
N GLU A 12 -4.10 -19.05 -10.25
CA GLU A 12 -2.94 -19.80 -10.72
C GLU A 12 -1.65 -19.35 -10.03
N ALA A 13 -1.53 -18.04 -9.75
CA ALA A 13 -0.36 -17.48 -9.11
C ALA A 13 -0.24 -17.89 -7.63
N SER A 14 -1.36 -18.11 -6.93
CA SER A 14 -1.36 -18.50 -5.51
C SER A 14 -0.77 -19.88 -5.25
N GLU A 15 -0.79 -20.78 -6.25
CA GLU A 15 -0.24 -22.14 -6.10
C GLU A 15 1.30 -22.17 -6.13
N VAL A 16 1.92 -21.14 -6.71
CA VAL A 16 3.38 -21.05 -6.89
C VAL A 16 4.01 -20.00 -5.97
N ALA A 17 3.31 -18.89 -5.72
CA ALA A 17 3.85 -17.77 -4.96
C ALA A 17 3.88 -18.08 -3.45
N ARG A 18 5.02 -17.83 -2.80
CA ARG A 18 5.13 -17.92 -1.31
C ARG A 18 4.28 -16.88 -0.57
N ALA A 19 3.94 -15.77 -1.24
CA ALA A 19 3.11 -14.68 -0.74
C ALA A 19 2.54 -13.91 -1.94
N ILE A 20 1.27 -13.52 -1.86
CA ILE A 20 0.55 -12.81 -2.92
C ILE A 20 -0.40 -11.80 -2.29
N THR A 21 -0.53 -10.60 -2.90
CA THR A 21 -1.44 -9.56 -2.41
C THR A 21 -2.76 -9.61 -3.20
N PRO A 22 -3.93 -9.73 -2.53
CA PRO A 22 -5.20 -9.86 -3.22
C PRO A 22 -5.70 -8.51 -3.75
N VAL A 23 -6.58 -8.56 -4.74
CA VAL A 23 -7.39 -7.40 -5.15
C VAL A 23 -8.86 -7.81 -5.11
N PRO A 24 -9.71 -7.15 -4.30
CA PRO A 24 -9.41 -6.02 -3.41
C PRO A 24 -8.62 -6.42 -2.14
N GLY A 25 -8.10 -5.42 -1.43
CA GLY A 25 -7.51 -5.59 -0.08
C GLY A 25 -5.97 -5.67 -0.02
N GLY A 26 -5.28 -5.61 -1.16
CA GLY A 26 -3.82 -5.65 -1.23
C GLY A 26 -3.18 -4.27 -1.06
N VAL A 27 -2.59 -3.75 -2.13
CA VAL A 27 -1.73 -2.55 -2.07
C VAL A 27 -2.48 -1.25 -1.80
N GLY A 28 -3.78 -1.16 -2.10
CA GLY A 28 -4.56 0.08 -2.00
C GLY A 28 -4.51 0.76 -0.63
N PRO A 29 -4.84 0.06 0.48
CA PRO A 29 -4.72 0.61 1.83
C PRO A 29 -3.28 1.04 2.18
N MET A 30 -2.27 0.30 1.74
CA MET A 30 -0.87 0.67 1.97
C MET A 30 -0.46 1.92 1.19
N THR A 31 -0.97 2.13 -0.03
CA THR A 31 -0.74 3.38 -0.77
C THR A 31 -1.25 4.59 0.00
N ILE A 32 -2.44 4.51 0.59
CA ILE A 32 -3.00 5.58 1.43
C ILE A 32 -2.14 5.78 2.67
N ALA A 33 -1.79 4.70 3.38
CA ALA A 33 -0.98 4.78 4.59
C ALA A 33 0.39 5.43 4.32
N MET A 34 1.07 5.03 3.25
CA MET A 34 2.39 5.57 2.89
C MET A 34 2.31 7.02 2.41
N LEU A 35 1.24 7.42 1.72
CA LEU A 35 1.00 8.83 1.41
C LEU A 35 0.89 9.65 2.71
N MET A 36 0.08 9.20 3.67
CA MET A 36 -0.09 9.90 4.95
C MET A 36 1.21 9.97 5.74
N ALA A 37 1.97 8.87 5.82
CA ALA A 37 3.28 8.83 6.46
C ALA A 37 4.25 9.84 5.84
N ASN A 38 4.31 9.89 4.50
CA ASN A 38 5.14 10.84 3.77
C ASN A 38 4.70 12.29 4.00
N THR A 39 3.40 12.57 4.05
CA THR A 39 2.86 13.89 4.37
C THR A 39 3.28 14.34 5.77
N VAL A 40 3.19 13.47 6.77
CA VAL A 40 3.62 13.78 8.15
C VAL A 40 5.12 14.04 8.22
N ILE A 41 5.94 13.21 7.55
CA ILE A 41 7.39 13.38 7.46
C ILE A 41 7.74 14.73 6.81
N ALA A 42 7.07 15.08 5.70
CA ALA A 42 7.29 16.35 5.00
C ALA A 42 6.94 17.55 5.88
N ALA A 43 5.81 17.48 6.61
CA ALA A 43 5.41 18.53 7.56
C ALA A 43 6.44 18.73 8.68
N HIS A 44 7.02 17.64 9.23
CA HIS A 44 8.07 17.75 10.24
C HIS A 44 9.33 18.43 9.69
N ARG A 45 9.77 18.04 8.49
CA ARG A 45 10.92 18.66 7.82
C ARG A 45 10.70 20.15 7.55
N ALA A 46 9.52 20.52 7.06
CA ALA A 46 9.17 21.92 6.83
C ALA A 46 9.16 22.75 8.12
N ALA A 47 8.78 22.15 9.24
CA ALA A 47 8.78 22.77 10.56
C ALA A 47 10.15 22.72 11.29
N GLY A 48 11.21 22.18 10.67
CA GLY A 48 12.52 21.99 11.31
C GLY A 48 12.52 20.98 12.46
N LYS A 49 11.53 20.08 12.52
CA LYS A 49 11.38 19.06 13.57
C LYS A 49 11.95 17.73 13.09
N VAL A 50 12.39 16.90 14.05
CA VAL A 50 12.81 15.51 13.76
C VAL A 50 11.59 14.71 13.27
N PRO A 51 11.64 14.09 12.07
CA PRO A 51 10.51 13.30 11.56
C PRO A 51 10.26 12.03 12.40
N PRO A 52 8.99 11.59 12.53
CA PRO A 52 8.66 10.33 13.19
C PRO A 52 9.14 9.11 12.39
N LYS A 53 9.34 7.99 13.09
CA LYS A 53 9.55 6.67 12.50
C LYS A 53 8.29 5.83 12.71
N PHE A 54 7.79 5.23 11.64
CA PHE A 54 6.59 4.37 11.61
C PHE A 54 7.01 2.91 11.45
#